data_AF-A0A953JKL6-F1
#
_entry.id   AF-A0A953JKL6-F1
#
_cell.length_a   1.000
_cell.length_b   1.000
_cell.length_c   1.000
_cell.angle_alpha   90.00
_cell.angle_beta   90.00
_cell.angle_gamma   90.00
#
_symmetry.space_group_name_H-M   'P 1'
#
loop_
_entity.id
_entity.type
_entity.pdbx_description
1 polymer ?
#
loop_
_entity_poly.entity_id
_entity_poly.type
_entity_poly.pdbx_seq_one_letter_code
_entity_poly.pdbx_strand_id
1 'polypeptide(L)'
;QCEFYALEGVSQITQTIERVRHALNPGLTLEGIVLTMYDRRNNLSEAVASDVRGYFKDKVFETMIPRNIRVSEAPSHGLPVTLYDFRSPGAQAYVKLAAELRRREKARARTVA
;
A
#
# COMPACT_ATOMS: atom_id res chain seq x y z
N GLN A 1 5.54 3.20 4.64
CA GLN A 1 6.44 4.27 4.14
C GLN A 1 7.77 3.62 3.79
N CYS A 2 8.39 3.98 2.67
CA CYS A 2 9.68 3.41 2.27
C CYS A 2 10.85 4.07 3.01
N GLU A 3 10.88 3.89 4.33
CA GLU A 3 11.90 4.40 5.26
C GLU A 3 12.51 3.21 6.04
N PHE A 4 13.72 3.39 6.59
CA PHE A 4 14.54 2.30 7.18
C PHE A 4 13.81 1.41 8.20
N TYR A 5 12.90 1.99 9.01
CA TYR A 5 12.13 1.27 10.03
C TYR A 5 11.02 0.35 9.47
N ALA A 6 10.77 0.37 8.16
CA ALA A 6 9.63 -0.33 7.59
C ALA A 6 9.79 -1.86 7.62
N LEU A 7 10.99 -2.42 7.46
CA LEU A 7 11.15 -3.87 7.32
C LEU A 7 10.97 -4.62 8.65
N GLU A 8 11.56 -4.13 9.73
CA GLU A 8 11.39 -4.71 11.07
C GLU A 8 9.95 -4.56 11.55
N GLY A 9 9.34 -3.39 11.34
CA GLY A 9 7.95 -3.12 11.72
C GLY A 9 6.94 -3.98 10.96
N VAL A 10 7.16 -4.26 9.68
CA VAL A 10 6.22 -5.08 8.87
C VAL A 10 6.18 -6.54 9.34
N SER A 11 7.30 -7.09 9.81
CA SER A 11 7.34 -8.46 10.36
C SER A 11 6.50 -8.55 11.65
N GLN A 12 6.63 -7.56 12.55
CA GLN A 12 5.86 -7.49 13.79
C GLN A 12 4.35 -7.28 13.54
N ILE A 13 4.00 -6.46 12.54
CA ILE A 13 2.60 -6.28 12.13
C ILE A 13 2.01 -7.60 11.62
N THR A 14 2.77 -8.34 10.80
CA THR A 14 2.31 -9.64 10.28
C THR A 14 2.04 -10.63 11.41
N GLN A 15 2.93 -10.72 12.40
CA GLN A 15 2.71 -11.55 13.59
C GLN A 15 1.46 -11.13 14.38
N THR A 16 1.21 -9.83 14.47
CA THR A 16 0.04 -9.30 15.17
C THR A 16 -1.26 -9.63 14.42
N ILE A 17 -1.26 -9.49 13.09
CA ILE A 17 -2.39 -9.90 12.24
C ILE A 17 -2.71 -11.39 12.46
N GLU A 18 -1.69 -12.25 12.50
CA GLU A 18 -1.89 -13.68 12.74
C GLU A 18 -2.47 -13.95 14.13
N ARG A 19 -1.97 -13.28 15.19
CA ARG A 19 -2.51 -13.41 16.54
C ARG A 19 -3.99 -12.99 16.62
N VAL A 20 -4.35 -11.87 15.99
CA VAL A 20 -5.74 -11.39 15.93
C VAL A 20 -6.61 -12.36 15.14
N ARG A 21 -6.08 -12.89 14.02
CA ARG A 21 -6.78 -13.89 13.21
C ARG A 21 -7.12 -15.14 14.03
N HIS A 22 -6.17 -15.64 14.80
CA HIS A 22 -6.36 -16.84 15.61
C HIS A 22 -7.26 -16.63 16.83
N ALA A 23 -7.17 -15.47 17.51
CA ALA A 23 -7.87 -15.25 18.77
C ALA A 23 -9.24 -14.58 18.63
N LEU A 24 -9.43 -13.70 17.64
CA LEU A 24 -10.56 -12.77 17.60
C LEU A 24 -11.33 -12.78 16.28
N ASN A 25 -10.64 -12.92 15.15
CA ASN A 25 -11.29 -12.83 13.83
C ASN A 25 -10.68 -13.82 12.83
N PRO A 26 -11.16 -15.09 12.80
CA PRO A 26 -10.66 -16.11 11.86
C PRO A 26 -10.78 -15.72 10.39
N GLY A 27 -11.70 -14.81 10.05
CA GLY A 27 -11.87 -14.28 8.69
C GLY A 27 -10.89 -13.20 8.29
N LEU A 28 -10.02 -12.72 9.19
CA LEU A 28 -9.03 -11.70 8.89
C LEU A 28 -7.98 -12.23 7.90
N THR A 29 -7.85 -11.55 6.76
CA THR A 29 -6.84 -11.88 5.75
C THR A 29 -6.04 -10.66 5.35
N LEU A 30 -4.73 -10.82 5.18
CA LEU A 30 -3.87 -9.80 4.58
C LEU A 30 -4.18 -9.69 3.08
N GLU A 31 -4.89 -8.63 2.69
CA GLU A 31 -5.25 -8.37 1.30
C GLU A 31 -4.03 -7.97 0.46
N GLY A 32 -3.15 -7.14 1.02
CA GLY A 32 -1.86 -6.82 0.42
C GLY A 32 -1.16 -5.63 1.09
N ILE A 33 0.00 -5.28 0.54
CA ILE A 33 0.92 -4.27 1.08
C ILE A 33 1.12 -3.17 0.04
N VAL A 34 0.83 -1.93 0.42
CA VAL A 34 1.00 -0.76 -0.45
C VAL A 34 2.26 0.00 -0.03
N LEU A 35 3.18 0.21 -0.99
CA LEU A 35 4.34 1.05 -0.79
C LEU A 35 3.94 2.52 -0.90
N THR A 36 4.21 3.30 0.16
CA THR A 36 3.78 4.70 0.29
C THR A 36 4.93 5.65 0.50
N MET A 37 4.74 6.90 0.08
CA MET A 37 5.73 7.97 0.15
C MET A 37 7.04 7.61 -0.57
N TYR A 38 6.95 6.81 -1.63
CA TYR A 38 8.09 6.38 -2.42
C TYR A 38 8.71 7.56 -3.18
N ASP A 39 10.03 7.72 -3.07
CA ASP A 39 10.81 8.70 -3.84
C ASP A 39 11.86 7.96 -4.67
N ARG A 40 11.69 7.96 -6.00
CA ARG A 40 12.58 7.28 -6.94
C ARG A 40 14.02 7.83 -6.92
N ARG A 41 14.22 9.05 -6.43
CA ARG A 41 15.54 9.68 -6.33
C ARG A 41 16.30 9.22 -5.09
N ASN A 42 15.64 8.50 -4.18
CA ASN A 42 16.22 8.02 -2.94
C ASN A 42 16.52 6.51 -3.03
N ASN A 43 17.81 6.17 -3.04
CA ASN A 43 18.26 4.78 -3.07
C ASN A 43 17.72 3.95 -1.89
N LEU A 44 17.48 4.56 -0.73
CA LEU A 44 16.88 3.86 0.41
C LEU A 44 15.44 3.45 0.11
N SER A 45 14.66 4.33 -0.54
CA SER A 45 13.28 3.99 -0.92
C SER A 45 13.22 2.84 -1.91
N GLU A 46 14.20 2.75 -2.81
CA GLU A 46 14.34 1.63 -3.75
C GLU A 46 14.75 0.34 -3.04
N ALA A 47 15.75 0.38 -2.15
CA ALA A 47 16.19 -0.78 -1.39
C ALA A 47 15.03 -1.37 -0.55
N VAL A 48 14.31 -0.51 0.19
CA VAL A 48 13.15 -0.94 0.98
C VAL A 48 12.05 -1.51 0.08
N ALA A 49 11.77 -0.91 -1.07
CA ALA A 49 10.78 -1.44 -2.01
C ALA A 49 11.17 -2.83 -2.53
N SER A 50 12.45 -3.02 -2.88
CA SER A 50 13.01 -4.29 -3.33
C SER A 50 12.91 -5.36 -2.24
N ASP A 51 13.31 -5.07 -1.01
CA ASP A 51 13.27 -6.02 0.10
C ASP A 51 11.84 -6.46 0.43
N VAL A 52 10.90 -5.50 0.50
CA VAL A 52 9.48 -5.79 0.74
C VAL A 52 8.91 -6.64 -0.38
N ARG A 53 9.24 -6.35 -1.65
CA ARG A 53 8.82 -7.17 -2.79
C ARG A 53 9.47 -8.56 -2.79
N GLY A 54 10.73 -8.68 -2.38
CA GLY A 54 11.42 -9.97 -2.26
C GLY A 54 10.79 -10.87 -1.20
N TYR A 55 10.41 -10.30 -0.06
CA TYR A 55 9.83 -11.06 1.04
C TYR A 55 8.34 -11.37 0.83
N PHE A 56 7.53 -10.36 0.50
CA PHE A 56 6.06 -10.48 0.44
C PHE A 56 5.52 -10.80 -0.96
N LYS A 57 6.35 -10.70 -2.00
CA LYS A 57 6.04 -11.15 -3.37
C LYS A 57 4.70 -10.58 -3.88
N ASP A 58 3.78 -11.46 -4.25
CA ASP A 58 2.46 -11.17 -4.82
C ASP A 58 1.54 -10.39 -3.87
N LYS A 59 1.84 -10.38 -2.56
CA LYS A 59 1.10 -9.56 -1.59
C LYS A 59 1.38 -8.08 -1.74
N VAL A 60 2.47 -7.67 -2.38
CA VAL A 60 2.77 -6.25 -2.59
C VAL A 60 1.99 -5.75 -3.81
N PHE A 61 1.36 -4.58 -3.67
CA PHE A 61 0.73 -3.90 -4.80
C PHE A 61 1.78 -3.42 -5.79
N GLU A 62 1.47 -3.53 -7.08
CA GLU A 62 2.32 -2.97 -8.13
C GLU A 62 2.28 -1.44 -8.11
N THR A 63 1.11 -0.89 -7.79
CA THR A 63 0.92 0.54 -7.62
C THR A 63 1.61 1.03 -6.35
N MET A 64 2.50 2.01 -6.51
CA MET A 64 3.15 2.72 -5.42
C MET A 64 2.59 4.12 -5.28
N ILE A 65 2.43 4.61 -4.06
CA ILE A 65 2.02 5.98 -3.79
C ILE A 65 3.29 6.86 -3.65
N PRO A 66 3.55 7.78 -4.60
CA PRO A 66 4.76 8.59 -4.55
C PRO A 66 4.68 9.64 -3.44
N ARG A 67 5.83 10.11 -2.98
CA ARG A 67 5.88 11.34 -2.17
C ARG A 67 5.40 12.51 -3.02
N ASN A 68 4.29 13.14 -2.63
CA ASN A 68 3.65 14.19 -3.42
C ASN A 68 3.02 15.25 -2.51
N ILE A 69 3.34 16.52 -2.75
CA ILE A 69 2.90 17.65 -1.93
C ILE A 69 1.37 17.79 -1.94
N ARG A 70 0.70 17.53 -3.08
CA ARG A 70 -0.77 17.66 -3.18
C ARG A 70 -1.50 16.67 -2.27
N VAL A 71 -0.95 15.48 -2.05
CA VAL A 71 -1.50 14.49 -1.10
C VAL A 71 -1.45 15.04 0.33
N SER A 72 -0.39 15.77 0.68
CA SER A 72 -0.22 16.37 2.01
C SER A 72 -1.03 17.66 2.20
N GLU A 73 -1.28 18.43 1.13
CA GLU A 73 -2.10 19.66 1.17
C GLU A 73 -3.60 19.37 1.21
N ALA A 74 -4.09 18.36 0.47
CA ALA A 74 -5.52 18.11 0.34
C ALA A 74 -6.30 18.06 1.69
N PRO A 75 -5.77 17.44 2.78
CA PRO A 75 -6.42 17.45 4.09
C PRO A 75 -6.65 18.84 4.68
N SER A 76 -5.77 19.83 4.47
CA SER A 76 -5.97 21.19 5.00
C SER A 76 -7.13 21.92 4.32
N HIS A 77 -7.50 21.47 3.12
CA HIS A 77 -8.67 21.95 2.38
C HIS A 77 -9.92 21.10 2.62
N GLY A 78 -9.87 20.08 3.49
CA GLY A 78 -10.99 19.18 3.75
C GLY A 78 -11.40 18.34 2.54
N LEU A 79 -10.51 18.15 1.57
CA LEU A 79 -10.80 17.44 0.33
C LEU A 79 -9.91 16.19 0.19
N PRO A 80 -10.42 15.08 -0.36
CA PRO A 80 -9.58 14.00 -0.86
C PRO A 80 -8.64 14.52 -1.97
N VAL A 81 -7.43 13.97 -2.07
CA VAL A 81 -6.46 14.36 -3.12
C VAL A 81 -7.03 14.23 -4.54
N THR A 82 -7.94 13.28 -4.76
CA THR A 82 -8.63 13.07 -6.04
C THR A 82 -9.57 14.21 -6.43
N LEU A 83 -10.14 14.94 -5.46
CA LEU A 83 -10.97 16.12 -5.69
C LEU A 83 -10.16 17.42 -5.62
N TYR A 84 -9.13 17.46 -4.77
CA TYR A 84 -8.24 18.61 -4.62
C TYR A 84 -7.39 18.86 -5.88
N ASP A 85 -6.70 17.82 -6.37
CA ASP A 85 -5.93 17.88 -7.61
C ASP A 85 -5.91 16.50 -8.28
N PHE A 86 -6.93 16.24 -9.09
CA PHE A 86 -7.08 14.98 -9.83
C PHE A 86 -5.89 14.68 -10.75
N ARG A 87 -5.22 15.71 -11.31
CA ARG A 87 -4.10 15.53 -12.25
C ARG A 87 -2.77 15.28 -11.54
N SER A 88 -2.72 15.47 -10.23
CA SER A 88 -1.51 15.23 -9.44
C SER A 88 -1.04 13.76 -9.55
N PRO A 89 0.29 13.50 -9.52
CA PRO A 89 0.82 12.14 -9.47
C PRO A 89 0.25 11.30 -8.31
N GLY A 90 0.01 11.93 -7.16
CA GLY A 90 -0.59 11.27 -5.99
C GLY A 90 -2.04 10.83 -6.23
N ALA A 91 -2.88 11.71 -6.76
CA ALA A 91 -4.26 11.35 -7.11
C ALA A 91 -4.32 10.23 -8.14
N GLN A 92 -3.50 10.33 -9.20
CA GLN A 92 -3.42 9.29 -10.23
C GLN A 92 -2.94 7.95 -9.65
N ALA A 93 -2.02 7.95 -8.69
CA ALA A 93 -1.59 6.74 -8.01
C ALA A 93 -2.72 6.09 -7.19
N TYR A 94 -3.53 6.86 -6.48
CA TYR A 94 -4.69 6.32 -5.76
C TYR A 94 -5.76 5.74 -6.71
N VAL A 95 -6.01 6.38 -7.86
CA VAL A 95 -6.92 5.84 -8.89
C VAL A 95 -6.41 4.49 -9.42
N LYS A 96 -5.11 4.40 -9.71
CA LYS A 96 -4.47 3.15 -10.15
C LYS A 96 -4.54 2.07 -9.07
N LEU A 97 -4.31 2.43 -7.81
CA LEU A 97 -4.37 1.51 -6.68
C LEU A 97 -5.79 0.95 -6.51
N ALA A 98 -6.82 1.79 -6.61
CA ALA A 98 -8.21 1.35 -6.56
C ALA A 98 -8.55 0.39 -7.70
N ALA A 99 -8.06 0.67 -8.93
CA ALA A 99 -8.25 -0.22 -10.06
C ALA A 99 -7.53 -1.57 -9.87
N GLU A 100 -6.32 -1.56 -9.32
CA GLU A 100 -5.56 -2.77 -9.00
C GLU A 100 -6.24 -3.60 -7.92
N LEU A 101 -6.71 -2.98 -6.82
CA LEU A 101 -7.45 -3.64 -5.76
C LEU A 101 -8.67 -4.37 -6.31
N ARG A 102 -9.51 -3.65 -7.09
CA ARG A 102 -10.72 -4.25 -7.67
C ARG A 102 -10.41 -5.40 -8.62
N ARG A 103 -9.26 -5.38 -9.31
CA ARG A 103 -8.81 -6.48 -10.16
C ARG A 103 -8.38 -7.69 -9.31
N ARG A 104 -7.66 -7.48 -8.22
CA ARG A 104 -7.24 -8.54 -7.28
C ARG A 104 -8.43 -9.19 -6.60
N GLU A 105 -9.40 -8.40 -6.13
CA GLU A 105 -10.65 -8.89 -5.54
C GLU A 105 -11.42 -9.81 -6.51
N LYS A 106 -11.58 -9.38 -7.77
CA LYS A 106 -12.25 -10.18 -8.80
C LYS A 106 -11.50 -11.47 -9.11
N ALA A 107 -10.17 -11.44 -9.16
CA ALA A 107 -9.37 -12.64 -9.38
C ALA A 107 -9.56 -13.63 -8.22
N ARG A 108 -9.52 -13.15 -6.98
CA ARG A 108 -9.73 -13.96 -5.78
C ARG A 108 -11.13 -14.56 -5.70
N ALA A 109 -12.16 -13.77 -5.99
CA ALA A 109 -13.54 -14.26 -6.02
C ALA A 109 -13.75 -15.40 -7.04
N ARG A 110 -13.04 -15.36 -8.18
CA ARG A 110 -13.05 -16.43 -9.19
C ARG A 110 -12.30 -17.69 -8.78
N THR A 111 -11.35 -17.60 -7.84
CA THR A 111 -10.61 -18.77 -7.32
C THR A 111 -11.37 -19.47 -6.21
N VAL A 112 -12.29 -18.77 -5.54
CA VAL A 112 -13.08 -19.29 -4.40
C VAL A 112 -14.46 -19.81 -4.85
N ALA A 113 -14.94 -19.42 -6.03
CA ALA A 113 -16.14 -19.94 -6.68
C ALA A 113 -15.83 -21.19 -7.52
#